data_AF-A0A927MPX3-F1
#
_entry.id   AF-A0A927MPX3-F1
#
_cell.length_a   1.000
_cell.length_b   1.000
_cell.length_c   1.000
_cell.angle_alpha   90.00
_cell.angle_beta   90.00
_cell.angle_gamma   90.00
#
_symmetry.space_group_name_H-M   'P 1'
#
loop_
_entity.id
_entity.type
_entity.pdbx_description
1 polymer ?
#
loop_
_entity_poly.entity_id
_entity_poly.type
_entity_poly.pdbx_seq_one_letter_code
_entity_poly.pdbx_strand_id
1 'polypeptide(L)' 'MTDLNRLQMEEFRTARAKLTAEQVIAIRRRASTELRRALAAEFGVSRGTIARVVGGISYRHVILPD' A
#
# COMPACT_ATOMS: atom_id res chain seq x y z
N MET A 1 8.27 22.35 -14.75
CA MET A 1 9.25 21.29 -14.43
C MET A 1 8.44 20.15 -13.84
N THR A 2 7.81 19.42 -14.74
CA THR A 2 6.68 18.54 -14.44
C THR A 2 7.24 17.16 -14.13
N ASP A 3 7.05 16.73 -12.89
CA ASP A 3 7.44 15.41 -12.38
C ASP A 3 6.69 14.30 -13.15
N LEU A 4 7.19 13.94 -14.33
CA LEU A 4 6.74 12.77 -15.10
C LEU A 4 6.96 11.46 -14.34
N ASN A 5 7.82 11.47 -13.31
CA ASN A 5 8.04 10.34 -12.41
C ASN A 5 6.92 10.18 -11.36
N ARG A 6 6.18 11.24 -11.03
CA ARG A 6 5.08 11.21 -10.05
C ARG A 6 3.85 10.51 -10.61
N LEU A 7 3.59 10.64 -11.91
CA LEU A 7 2.40 10.03 -12.56
C LEU A 7 2.58 8.54 -12.86
N GLN A 8 3.81 8.05 -13.09
CA GLN A 8 4.03 6.63 -13.38
C GLN A 8 3.98 5.73 -12.14
N MET A 9 4.24 6.26 -10.93
CA MET A 9 4.25 5.46 -9.69
C MET A 9 2.86 5.27 -9.08
N GLU A 10 1.89 6.15 -9.38
CA GLU A 10 0.52 6.08 -8.85
C GLU A 10 -0.33 4.97 -9.51
N GLU A 11 -0.01 4.55 -10.74
CA GLU A 11 -0.93 3.75 -11.58
C GLU A 11 -0.64 2.24 -11.71
N PHE A 12 0.42 1.69 -11.11
CA PHE A 12 0.68 0.23 -11.20
C PHE A 12 -0.22 -0.58 -10.26
N ARG A 13 -1.52 -0.61 -10.60
CA ARG A 13 -2.51 -1.51 -10.03
C ARG A 13 -2.79 -2.59 -11.07
N THR A 14 -2.53 -3.86 -10.75
CA THR A 14 -3.05 -4.95 -11.60
C THR A 14 -4.57 -4.85 -11.63
N ALA A 15 -5.21 -5.18 -12.75
CA ALA A 15 -6.65 -4.92 -13.00
C ALA A 15 -7.62 -5.45 -11.91
N ARG A 16 -7.16 -6.30 -10.99
CA ARG A 16 -7.91 -6.82 -9.83
C ARG A 16 -7.36 -6.45 -8.46
N ALA A 17 -6.17 -5.85 -8.36
CA ALA A 17 -5.62 -5.43 -7.08
C ALA A 17 -6.54 -4.40 -6.42
N LYS A 18 -6.53 -4.30 -5.08
CA LYS A 18 -7.32 -3.29 -4.35
C LYS A 18 -6.50 -2.08 -3.93
N LEU A 19 -5.18 -2.24 -3.86
CA LEU A 19 -4.23 -1.23 -3.42
C LEU A 19 -3.17 -1.03 -4.50
N THR A 20 -2.67 0.19 -4.62
CA THR A 20 -1.49 0.52 -5.43
C THR A 20 -0.21 0.18 -4.66
N ALA A 21 0.93 0.16 -5.37
CA ALA A 21 2.24 -0.04 -4.73
C ALA A 21 2.54 1.04 -3.69
N GLU A 22 2.23 2.30 -3.99
CA GLU A 22 2.39 3.42 -3.08
C GLU A 22 1.54 3.27 -1.82
N GLN A 23 0.26 2.89 -1.97
CA GLN A 23 -0.61 2.62 -0.82
C GLN A 23 -0.07 1.49 0.06
N VAL A 24 0.50 0.44 -0.56
CA VAL A 24 1.15 -0.66 0.17
C VAL A 24 2.36 -0.16 0.96
N ILE A 25 3.20 0.69 0.37
CA ILE A 25 4.35 1.29 1.04
C ILE A 25 3.88 2.16 2.21
N ALA A 26 2.86 3.00 2.00
CA ALA A 26 2.28 3.84 3.03
C ALA A 26 1.74 3.01 4.20
N ILE A 27 0.98 1.94 3.91
CA ILE A 27 0.46 1.03 4.94
C ILE A 27 1.60 0.40 5.74
N ARG A 28 2.67 -0.08 5.06
CA ARG A 28 3.81 -0.72 5.75
C ARG A 28 4.57 0.26 6.64
N ARG A 29 4.81 1.49 6.17
CA ARG A 29 5.49 2.54 6.97
C ARG A 29 4.69 2.94 8.21
N ARG A 30 3.36 2.99 8.09
CA ARG A 30 2.45 3.44 9.17
C ARG A 30 2.02 2.32 10.12
N ALA A 31 2.22 1.04 9.75
CA ALA A 31 1.79 -0.10 10.55
C ALA A 31 2.51 -0.27 11.90
N SER A 32 3.67 0.38 12.10
CA SER A 32 4.37 0.40 13.39
C SER A 32 3.75 1.38 14.39
N THR A 33 3.10 2.44 13.91
CA THR A 33 2.56 3.53 14.73
C THR A 33 1.04 3.54 14.79
N GLU A 34 0.36 2.98 13.78
CA GLU A 34 -1.09 3.04 13.64
C GLU A 34 -1.79 1.69 13.75
N LEU A 35 -2.99 1.72 14.29
CA LEU A 35 -3.83 0.53 14.42
C LEU A 35 -4.31 0.07 13.04
N ARG A 36 -4.23 -1.24 12.79
CA ARG A 36 -4.72 -1.87 11.55
C ARG A 36 -6.19 -1.56 11.23
N ARG A 37 -7.02 -1.25 12.24
CA ARG A 37 -8.42 -0.83 12.04
C ARG A 37 -8.51 0.57 11.40
N ALA A 38 -7.67 1.50 11.83
CA ALA A 38 -7.63 2.86 11.28
C ALA A 38 -7.14 2.82 9.82
N LEU A 39 -6.04 2.12 9.57
CA LEU A 39 -5.50 1.91 8.21
C LEU A 39 -6.53 1.21 7.29
N ALA A 40 -7.25 0.21 7.78
CA ALA A 40 -8.29 -0.46 7.00
C ALA A 40 -9.42 0.50 6.58
N ALA A 41 -9.88 1.36 7.50
CA ALA A 41 -10.92 2.34 7.22
C ALA A 41 -10.45 3.40 6.23
N GLU A 42 -9.22 3.88 6.40
CA GLU A 42 -8.65 4.92 5.53
C GLU A 42 -8.42 4.44 4.10
N PHE A 43 -7.84 3.25 3.93
CA PHE A 43 -7.54 2.70 2.61
C PHE A 43 -8.71 1.93 1.99
N GLY A 44 -9.88 1.90 2.63
CA GLY A 44 -11.08 1.25 2.09
C GLY A 44 -10.95 -0.26 1.92
N VAL A 45 -10.18 -0.93 2.78
CA VAL A 45 -9.92 -2.38 2.70
C VAL A 45 -10.24 -3.09 4.02
N SER A 46 -10.27 -4.42 4.00
CA SER A 46 -10.49 -5.19 5.22
C SER A 46 -9.24 -5.22 6.12
N ARG A 47 -9.43 -5.37 7.43
CA ARG A 47 -8.33 -5.58 8.40
C ARG A 47 -7.42 -6.76 8.02
N GLY A 48 -8.01 -7.83 7.46
CA GLY A 48 -7.26 -8.98 6.97
C GLY A 48 -6.39 -8.66 5.75
N THR A 49 -6.81 -7.72 4.90
CA THR A 49 -6.01 -7.19 3.79
C THR A 49 -4.80 -6.44 4.35
N ILE A 50 -5.03 -5.53 5.32
CA ILE A 50 -3.93 -4.82 6.00
C ILE A 50 -2.94 -5.79 6.63
N ALA A 51 -3.42 -6.81 7.36
CA ALA A 51 -2.53 -7.80 7.98
C ALA A 51 -1.64 -8.53 6.96
N ARG A 52 -2.21 -8.93 5.81
CA ARG A 52 -1.44 -9.57 4.73
C ARG A 52 -0.46 -8.62 4.04
N VAL A 53 -0.80 -7.35 3.90
CA VAL A 53 0.08 -6.31 3.34
C VAL A 53 1.28 -6.06 4.26
N VAL A 54 1.01 -5.86 5.55
CA VAL A 54 2.04 -5.62 6.59
C VAL A 54 2.96 -6.82 6.73
N GLY A 55 2.41 -8.04 6.75
CA GLY A 55 3.20 -9.27 6.82
C GLY A 55 3.88 -9.67 5.50
N GLY A 56 3.77 -8.88 4.44
CA GLY A 56 4.37 -9.20 3.13
C GLY A 56 3.78 -10.44 2.44
N ILE A 57 2.63 -10.95 2.89
CA ILE A 57 1.96 -12.11 2.29
C ILE A 57 1.40 -11.73 0.92
N SER A 58 0.72 -10.59 0.84
CA SER A 58 0.24 -9.97 -0.39
C SER A 58 1.13 -8.81 -0.80
N TYR A 59 1.17 -8.50 -2.10
CA TYR A 59 2.01 -7.43 -2.67
C TYR A 59 3.51 -7.64 -2.38
N ARG A 60 3.99 -8.88 -2.60
CA ARG A 60 5.40 -9.29 -2.41
C ARG A 60 6.38 -8.56 -3.32
N HIS A 61 5.92 -8.14 -4.50
CA HIS A 61 6.73 -7.40 -5.47
C HIS A 61 6.95 -5.94 -5.09
N VAL A 62 6.18 -5.40 -4.12
CA VAL A 62 6.36 -4.03 -3.65
C VAL A 62 7.52 -4.02 -2.67
N ILE A 63 8.62 -3.39 -3.07
CA ILE A 63 9.82 -3.20 -2.25
C ILE A 63 9.62 -1.93 -1.42
N LEU A 64 9.98 -2.00 -0.13
CA LEU A 64 10.00 -0.82 0.71
C LEU A 64 11.26 -0.01 0.38
N PRO A 65 11.16 1.25 -0.09
CA PRO A 65 12.34 2.09 -0.24
C PRO A 65 12.90 2.41 1.16
N ASP A 66 14.21 2.54 1.27
CA ASP A 66 14.92 2.92 2.49
C ASP A 66 14.46 4.29 3.06
#